data_AF-A0A1Y1Q2B5-F1
#
_entry.id   AF-A0A1Y1Q2B5-F1
#
_cell.length_a   1.000
_cell.length_b   1.000
_cell.length_c   1.000
_cell.angle_alpha   90.00
_cell.angle_beta   90.00
_cell.angle_gamma   90.00
#
_symmetry.space_group_name_H-M   'P 1'
#
loop_
_entity.id
_entity.type
_entity.pdbx_description
1 polymer ?
#
loop_
_entity_poly.entity_id
_entity_poly.type
_entity_poly.pdbx_seq_one_letter_code
_entity_poly.pdbx_strand_id
1 'polypeptide(L)'
;MVYIEINSVKLITLLNNHSGRSKINLTDSLKQLFRDTAAELTGAARRLFMAKVVKQLGSGGQSQAAPELGWNRGTIRKGLHELENGITGIDNYTGRGRQPCETHLPERLADLKAIVDRQSQTDPKFKSARLYVRLSVREIRHQLVAQTGYLDHEWPSNETLRQKLNQSGYHQRRVLKTKPQTKIPETDAIVDQLLKINQEAKDNPTTLRISVEAKATVKLGAFDRGGQTRVCTTACDHDFATETVTPYGILLPHSDELFTR
;
A
#
# COMPACT_ATOMS: atom_id res chain seq x y z
N MET A 1 -8.79 16.10 -26.34
CA MET A 1 -8.67 15.24 -27.52
C MET A 1 -7.71 15.94 -28.48
N VAL A 2 -6.42 15.61 -28.39
CA VAL A 2 -5.37 16.13 -29.29
C VAL A 2 -4.66 14.89 -29.83
N TYR A 3 -4.95 14.55 -31.08
CA TYR A 3 -4.28 13.47 -31.79
C TYR A 3 -2.90 13.98 -32.21
N ILE A 4 -1.84 13.48 -31.56
CA ILE A 4 -0.48 13.62 -32.06
C ILE A 4 -0.26 12.42 -33.00
N GLU A 5 -0.54 12.62 -34.28
CA GLU A 5 -0.11 11.71 -35.35
C GLU A 5 1.43 11.73 -35.42
N ILE A 6 2.07 10.86 -34.64
CA ILE A 6 3.47 10.55 -34.83
C ILE A 6 3.56 9.74 -36.12
N ASN A 7 3.97 10.45 -37.18
CA ASN A 7 4.19 10.00 -38.55
C ASN A 7 5.09 8.74 -38.61
N SER A 8 4.50 7.58 -38.34
CA SER A 8 5.17 6.27 -38.36
C SER A 8 5.68 5.91 -39.75
N VAL A 9 5.13 6.55 -40.80
CA VAL A 9 5.49 6.30 -42.20
C VAL A 9 6.82 6.95 -42.59
N LYS A 10 7.19 8.11 -41.99
CA LYS A 10 8.46 8.80 -42.30
C LYS A 10 9.70 8.10 -41.72
N LEU A 11 9.57 7.41 -40.58
CA LEU A 11 10.68 6.64 -40.01
C LEU A 11 10.89 5.30 -40.75
N ILE A 12 9.80 4.70 -41.26
CA ILE A 12 9.85 3.42 -41.99
C ILE A 12 10.36 3.58 -43.42
N THR A 13 10.03 4.68 -44.11
CA THR A 13 10.49 4.93 -45.49
C THR A 13 11.98 5.28 -45.58
N LEU A 14 12.58 5.87 -44.55
CA LEU A 14 14.03 6.11 -44.48
C LEU A 14 14.85 4.83 -44.21
N LEU A 15 14.20 3.72 -43.83
CA LEU A 15 14.87 2.46 -43.48
C LEU A 15 14.84 1.39 -44.58
N ASN A 16 14.13 1.61 -45.69
CA ASN A 16 13.85 0.55 -46.68
C ASN A 16 14.52 0.70 -48.06
N ASN A 17 15.40 1.68 -48.27
CA ASN A 17 16.12 1.81 -49.55
C ASN A 17 17.63 1.94 -49.32
N HIS A 18 18.35 0.82 -49.33
CA HIS A 18 19.60 0.66 -50.10
C HIS A 18 20.23 -0.73 -49.92
N SER A 19 20.24 -1.49 -51.01
CA SER A 19 21.23 -2.52 -51.30
C SER A 19 22.59 -1.84 -51.53
N GLY A 20 23.28 -1.51 -50.44
CA GLY A 20 24.57 -0.85 -50.43
C GLY A 20 24.89 -0.49 -48.99
N ARG A 21 25.98 -1.03 -48.45
CA ARG A 21 26.36 -1.01 -47.02
C ARG A 21 26.71 0.42 -46.56
N SER A 22 25.74 1.33 -46.48
CA SER A 22 25.91 2.65 -45.87
C SER A 22 25.86 2.49 -44.35
N LYS A 23 27.01 2.68 -43.70
CA LYS A 23 27.08 2.68 -42.24
C LYS A 23 26.41 3.96 -41.76
N ILE A 24 25.41 3.86 -40.90
CA ILE A 24 24.83 5.03 -40.22
C ILE A 24 25.94 5.69 -39.41
N ASN A 25 26.22 6.97 -39.68
CA ASN A 25 27.13 7.76 -38.86
C ASN A 25 26.34 8.38 -37.69
N LEU A 26 26.81 8.17 -36.45
CA LEU A 26 26.20 8.69 -35.24
C LEU A 26 26.54 10.18 -35.07
N THR A 27 25.70 11.07 -35.63
CA THR A 27 25.72 12.50 -35.30
C THR A 27 25.12 12.73 -33.91
N ASP A 28 25.46 13.83 -33.24
CA ASP A 28 24.99 14.08 -31.86
C ASP A 28 23.46 14.20 -31.76
N SER A 29 22.82 14.75 -32.80
CA SER A 29 21.35 14.78 -32.90
C SER A 29 20.72 13.38 -32.97
N LEU A 30 21.32 12.46 -33.73
CA LEU A 30 20.86 11.06 -33.81
C LEU A 30 21.12 10.30 -32.50
N LYS A 31 22.25 10.55 -31.84
CA LYS A 31 22.53 9.96 -30.52
C LYS A 31 21.46 10.35 -29.51
N GLN A 32 21.09 11.62 -29.48
CA GLN A 32 20.05 12.12 -28.57
C GLN A 32 18.69 11.49 -28.89
N LEU A 33 18.29 11.50 -30.16
CA LEU A 33 17.03 10.87 -30.60
C LEU A 33 16.96 9.38 -30.21
N PHE A 34 18.03 8.62 -30.42
CA PHE A 34 18.06 7.20 -30.06
C PHE A 34 17.98 6.98 -28.54
N ARG A 35 18.64 7.83 -27.74
CA ARG A 35 18.55 7.75 -26.27
C ARG A 35 17.14 8.05 -25.79
N ASP A 36 16.51 9.09 -26.30
CA ASP A 36 15.16 9.51 -25.91
C ASP A 36 14.13 8.44 -26.30
N THR A 37 14.21 7.95 -27.53
CA THR A 37 13.34 6.85 -28.01
C THR A 37 13.53 5.58 -27.17
N ALA A 38 14.77 5.23 -26.83
CA ALA A 38 15.04 4.08 -25.98
C ALA A 38 14.49 4.26 -24.56
N ALA A 39 14.50 5.49 -24.02
CA ALA A 39 13.98 5.79 -22.69
C ALA A 39 12.45 5.66 -22.64
N GLU A 40 11.74 6.08 -23.69
CA GLU A 40 10.27 5.98 -23.78
C GLU A 40 9.77 4.54 -23.93
N LEU A 41 10.53 3.67 -24.62
CA LEU A 41 10.17 2.27 -24.78
C LEU A 41 10.45 1.47 -23.50
N THR A 42 9.72 0.39 -23.24
CA THR A 42 9.97 -0.50 -22.08
C THR A 42 10.10 -1.97 -22.49
N GLY A 43 10.71 -2.78 -21.61
CA GLY A 43 10.78 -4.24 -21.77
C GLY A 43 11.36 -4.70 -23.10
N ALA A 44 10.61 -5.58 -23.80
CA ALA A 44 11.02 -6.17 -25.08
C ALA A 44 11.07 -5.15 -26.22
N ALA A 45 10.14 -4.18 -26.25
CA ALA A 45 10.11 -3.16 -27.31
C ALA A 45 11.39 -2.31 -27.31
N ARG A 46 11.88 -1.94 -26.13
CA ARG A 46 13.18 -1.25 -25.95
C ARG A 46 14.34 -2.09 -26.52
N ARG A 47 14.39 -3.38 -26.19
CA ARG A 47 15.46 -4.29 -26.67
C ARG A 47 15.44 -4.48 -28.18
N LEU A 48 14.26 -4.67 -28.77
CA LEU A 48 14.09 -4.81 -30.21
C LEU A 48 14.48 -3.53 -30.96
N PHE A 49 14.12 -2.36 -30.44
CA PHE A 49 14.56 -1.09 -30.99
C PHE A 49 16.08 -0.96 -30.99
N MET A 50 16.72 -1.19 -29.83
CA MET A 50 18.18 -1.15 -29.72
C MET A 50 18.86 -2.13 -30.69
N ALA A 51 18.32 -3.34 -30.83
CA ALA A 51 18.83 -4.36 -31.74
C ALA A 51 18.72 -3.94 -33.22
N LYS A 52 17.59 -3.35 -33.62
CA LYS A 52 17.40 -2.82 -34.99
C LYS A 52 18.40 -1.72 -35.30
N VAL A 53 18.57 -0.76 -34.38
CA VAL A 53 19.55 0.34 -34.55
C VAL A 53 20.96 -0.22 -34.68
N VAL A 54 21.35 -1.16 -33.81
CA VAL A 54 22.69 -1.78 -33.84
C VAL A 54 22.91 -2.61 -35.10
N LYS A 55 21.90 -3.30 -35.63
CA LYS A 55 21.98 -4.04 -36.90
C LYS A 55 22.26 -3.09 -38.08
N GLN A 56 21.67 -1.90 -38.06
CA GLN A 56 21.90 -0.87 -39.08
C GLN A 56 23.28 -0.20 -38.97
N LEU A 57 23.86 -0.09 -37.76
CA LEU A 57 25.25 0.35 -37.57
C LEU A 57 26.28 -0.64 -38.14
N GLY A 58 25.88 -1.90 -38.34
CA GLY A 58 26.69 -2.94 -38.98
C GLY A 58 27.74 -3.57 -38.04
N SER A 59 28.83 -4.06 -38.63
CA SER A 59 29.89 -4.77 -37.90
C SER A 59 30.52 -3.87 -36.83
N GLY A 60 30.50 -4.31 -35.57
CA GLY A 60 30.99 -3.50 -34.45
C GLY A 60 29.97 -2.52 -33.87
N GLY A 61 28.72 -2.51 -34.36
CA GLY A 61 27.66 -1.62 -33.86
C GLY A 61 27.42 -1.74 -32.35
N GLN A 62 27.58 -2.93 -31.75
CA GLN A 62 27.52 -3.10 -30.29
C GLN A 62 28.66 -2.38 -29.55
N SER A 63 29.86 -2.41 -30.13
CA SER A 63 31.05 -1.77 -29.57
C SER A 63 30.98 -0.25 -29.68
N GLN A 64 30.29 0.28 -30.71
CA GLN A 64 30.03 1.71 -30.90
C GLN A 64 28.85 2.20 -30.04
N ALA A 65 27.74 1.47 -29.98
CA ALA A 65 26.54 1.88 -29.24
C ALA A 65 26.74 1.94 -27.72
N ALA A 66 27.62 1.12 -27.16
CA ALA A 66 27.89 1.11 -25.73
C ALA A 66 28.48 2.45 -25.20
N PRO A 67 29.61 2.96 -25.74
CA PRO A 67 30.14 4.27 -25.34
C PRO A 67 29.30 5.44 -25.85
N GLU A 68 28.78 5.38 -27.08
CA GLU A 68 28.10 6.52 -27.71
C GLU A 68 26.65 6.71 -27.25
N LEU A 69 25.94 5.63 -26.92
CA LEU A 69 24.51 5.69 -26.52
C LEU A 69 24.29 5.27 -25.06
N GLY A 70 25.33 4.78 -24.37
CA GLY A 70 25.21 4.29 -23.00
C GLY A 70 24.45 2.97 -22.87
N TRP A 71 24.27 2.24 -23.97
CA TRP A 71 23.45 1.02 -23.98
C TRP A 71 24.23 -0.20 -23.50
N ASN A 72 23.61 -1.02 -22.65
CA ASN A 72 24.21 -2.23 -22.13
C ASN A 72 24.31 -3.32 -23.23
N ARG A 73 25.53 -3.82 -23.49
CA ARG A 73 25.80 -4.85 -24.51
C ARG A 73 25.02 -6.16 -24.31
N GLY A 74 24.73 -6.55 -23.07
CA GLY A 74 23.89 -7.71 -22.76
C GLY A 74 22.43 -7.54 -23.18
N THR A 75 21.90 -6.32 -22.99
CA THR A 75 20.53 -5.97 -23.42
C THR A 75 20.41 -5.98 -24.94
N ILE A 76 21.43 -5.44 -25.63
CA ILE A 76 21.51 -5.45 -27.10
C ILE A 76 21.61 -6.89 -27.63
N ARG A 77 22.45 -7.73 -27.02
CA ARG A 77 22.60 -9.14 -27.42
C ARG A 77 21.30 -9.92 -27.27
N LYS A 78 20.57 -9.73 -26.17
CA LYS A 78 19.24 -10.33 -25.96
C LYS A 78 18.27 -9.85 -27.04
N GLY A 79 18.24 -8.55 -27.33
CA GLY A 79 17.39 -7.99 -28.39
C GLY A 79 17.75 -8.49 -29.80
N LEU A 80 19.03 -8.68 -30.11
CA LEU A 80 19.47 -9.24 -31.39
C LEU A 80 19.03 -10.69 -31.56
N HIS A 81 19.17 -11.50 -30.51
CA HIS A 81 18.70 -12.88 -30.51
C HIS A 81 17.16 -12.97 -30.67
N GLU A 82 16.43 -12.09 -29.98
CA GLU A 82 14.96 -11.96 -30.13
C GLU A 82 14.57 -11.52 -31.56
N LEU A 83 15.34 -10.61 -32.16
CA LEU A 83 15.14 -10.12 -33.54
C LEU A 83 15.44 -11.19 -34.60
N GLU A 84 16.50 -11.99 -34.41
CA GLU A 84 16.93 -13.04 -35.34
C GLU A 84 15.98 -14.24 -35.34
N ASN A 85 15.51 -14.64 -34.16
CA ASN A 85 14.62 -15.79 -34.01
C ASN A 85 13.14 -15.45 -34.13
N GLY A 86 12.77 -14.17 -34.15
CA GLY A 86 11.38 -13.70 -34.23
C GLY A 86 10.55 -13.99 -32.97
N ILE A 87 11.17 -14.43 -31.88
CA ILE A 87 10.52 -14.79 -30.62
C ILE A 87 10.97 -13.81 -29.53
N THR A 88 10.01 -13.15 -28.89
CA THR A 88 10.29 -12.29 -27.73
C THR A 88 10.55 -13.15 -26.50
N GLY A 89 11.70 -12.97 -25.86
CA GLY A 89 12.02 -13.65 -24.60
C GLY A 89 11.14 -13.13 -23.46
N ILE A 90 10.17 -13.93 -23.05
CA ILE A 90 9.35 -13.67 -21.86
C ILE A 90 10.16 -14.11 -20.63
N ASP A 91 10.35 -13.20 -19.68
CA ASP A 91 11.06 -13.53 -18.45
C ASP A 91 10.15 -14.39 -17.55
N ASN A 92 10.59 -15.61 -17.21
CA ASN A 92 9.87 -16.52 -16.32
C ASN A 92 10.09 -16.14 -14.85
N TYR A 93 9.53 -15.01 -14.42
CA TYR A 93 9.60 -14.57 -13.02
C TYR A 93 8.97 -15.58 -12.07
N THR A 94 7.90 -16.24 -12.50
CA THR A 94 7.16 -17.27 -11.73
C THR A 94 7.96 -18.53 -11.46
N GLY A 95 8.93 -18.86 -12.32
CA GLY A 95 9.84 -20.00 -12.13
C GLY A 95 11.03 -19.71 -11.22
N ARG A 96 11.18 -18.46 -10.76
CA ARG A 96 12.28 -18.05 -9.87
C ARG A 96 11.80 -17.98 -8.42
N GLY A 97 12.71 -18.24 -7.49
CA GLY A 97 12.47 -18.06 -6.06
C GLY A 97 11.93 -19.30 -5.34
N ARG A 98 11.67 -19.13 -4.04
CA ARG A 98 11.19 -20.19 -3.16
C ARG A 98 9.73 -20.49 -3.47
N GLN A 99 9.42 -21.76 -3.75
CA GLN A 99 8.06 -22.20 -3.98
C GLN A 99 7.20 -22.02 -2.71
N PRO A 100 5.91 -21.68 -2.88
CA PRO A 100 4.99 -21.54 -1.77
C PRO A 100 4.75 -22.92 -1.11
N CYS A 101 4.44 -22.94 0.19
CA CYS A 101 4.37 -24.19 0.96
C CYS A 101 3.32 -25.17 0.41
N GLU A 102 2.28 -24.66 -0.24
CA GLU A 102 1.24 -25.42 -0.94
C GLU A 102 1.79 -26.35 -2.01
N THR A 103 2.88 -25.95 -2.67
CA THR A 103 3.52 -26.75 -3.73
C THR A 103 4.09 -28.05 -3.17
N HIS A 104 4.61 -27.99 -1.95
CA HIS A 104 5.24 -29.13 -1.30
C HIS A 104 4.23 -29.94 -0.50
N LEU A 105 3.17 -29.29 0.01
CA LEU A 105 2.31 -29.83 1.06
C LEU A 105 0.82 -29.56 0.78
N PRO A 106 0.26 -30.07 -0.33
CA PRO A 106 -1.12 -29.78 -0.71
C PRO A 106 -2.14 -30.38 0.27
N GLU A 107 -1.91 -31.61 0.74
CA GLU A 107 -2.80 -32.31 1.68
C GLU A 107 -2.91 -31.57 3.02
N ARG A 108 -1.81 -30.97 3.47
CA ARG A 108 -1.75 -30.23 4.75
C ARG A 108 -2.64 -28.98 4.78
N LEU A 109 -2.94 -28.40 3.61
CA LEU A 109 -3.91 -27.31 3.54
C LEU A 109 -5.35 -27.79 3.73
N ALA A 110 -5.66 -29.00 3.26
CA ALA A 110 -6.98 -29.59 3.47
C ALA A 110 -7.21 -29.84 4.96
N ASP A 111 -6.20 -30.36 5.66
CA ASP A 111 -6.24 -30.57 7.12
C ASP A 111 -6.39 -29.25 7.88
N LEU A 112 -5.60 -28.23 7.51
CA LEU A 112 -5.71 -26.87 8.06
C LEU A 112 -7.14 -26.34 7.90
N LYS A 113 -7.70 -26.47 6.70
CA LYS A 113 -9.06 -26.03 6.40
C LYS A 113 -10.10 -26.80 7.20
N ALA A 114 -9.97 -28.12 7.33
CA ALA A 114 -10.90 -28.95 8.10
C ALA A 114 -10.98 -28.57 9.58
N ILE A 115 -9.86 -28.20 10.20
CA ILE A 115 -9.83 -27.72 11.59
C ILE A 115 -10.43 -26.32 11.71
N VAL A 116 -10.03 -25.42 10.80
CA VAL A 116 -10.42 -24.01 10.90
C VAL A 116 -11.88 -23.79 10.54
N ASP A 117 -12.43 -24.50 9.56
CA ASP A 117 -13.84 -24.38 9.15
C ASP A 117 -14.79 -24.66 10.31
N ARG A 118 -14.51 -25.70 11.11
CA ARG A 118 -15.29 -26.06 12.32
C ARG A 118 -15.26 -24.97 13.40
N GLN A 119 -14.22 -24.13 13.40
CA GLN A 119 -13.98 -23.09 14.41
C GLN A 119 -14.11 -21.68 13.84
N SER A 120 -14.62 -21.58 12.61
CA SER A 120 -14.87 -20.33 11.91
C SER A 120 -16.29 -19.86 12.18
N GLN A 121 -16.46 -18.55 12.31
CA GLN A 121 -17.76 -17.91 12.45
C GLN A 121 -17.83 -16.74 11.47
N THR A 122 -18.95 -16.61 10.76
CA THR A 122 -19.22 -15.42 9.94
C THR A 122 -19.29 -14.16 10.81
N ASP A 123 -19.21 -12.99 10.18
CA ASP A 123 -19.39 -11.70 10.84
C ASP A 123 -20.68 -11.70 11.68
N PRO A 124 -20.60 -11.53 13.01
CA PRO A 124 -21.78 -11.54 13.88
C PRO A 124 -22.85 -10.51 13.50
N LYS A 125 -22.47 -9.42 12.81
CA LYS A 125 -23.41 -8.40 12.33
C LYS A 125 -23.95 -8.70 10.93
N PHE A 126 -23.50 -9.78 10.30
CA PHE A 126 -23.83 -10.19 8.93
C PHE A 126 -23.64 -9.08 7.88
N LYS A 127 -22.72 -8.13 8.15
CA LYS A 127 -22.39 -7.05 7.21
C LYS A 127 -21.36 -7.48 6.17
N SER A 128 -20.66 -8.58 6.41
CA SER A 128 -19.62 -9.12 5.54
C SER A 128 -19.59 -10.64 5.55
N ALA A 129 -19.10 -11.24 4.47
CA ALA A 129 -18.86 -12.69 4.36
C ALA A 129 -17.53 -13.12 4.99
N ARG A 130 -16.95 -12.30 5.87
CA ARG A 130 -15.65 -12.59 6.49
C ARG A 130 -15.78 -13.71 7.51
N LEU A 131 -14.88 -14.68 7.43
CA LEU A 131 -14.80 -15.78 8.38
C LEU A 131 -13.80 -15.45 9.48
N TYR A 132 -14.28 -15.38 10.72
CA TYR A 132 -13.46 -15.14 11.90
C TYR A 132 -13.12 -16.45 12.60
N VAL A 133 -11.84 -16.66 12.86
CA VAL A 133 -11.35 -17.85 13.57
C VAL A 133 -11.27 -17.56 15.06
N ARG A 134 -11.76 -18.50 15.88
CA ARG A 134 -11.70 -18.42 17.34
C ARG A 134 -10.35 -18.86 17.92
N LEU A 135 -9.63 -19.71 17.20
CA LEU A 135 -8.35 -20.27 17.62
C LEU A 135 -7.18 -19.37 17.20
N SER A 136 -6.15 -19.36 18.05
CA SER A 136 -4.86 -18.77 17.69
C SER A 136 -4.10 -19.70 16.74
N VAL A 137 -3.16 -19.16 15.96
CA VAL A 137 -2.35 -19.96 15.04
C VAL A 137 -1.51 -21.02 15.77
N ARG A 138 -1.03 -20.70 16.98
CA ARG A 138 -0.32 -21.65 17.84
C ARG A 138 -1.21 -22.84 18.22
N GLU A 139 -2.46 -22.55 18.56
CA GLU A 139 -3.43 -23.58 18.93
C GLU A 139 -3.84 -24.43 17.72
N ILE A 140 -4.04 -23.79 16.55
CA ILE A 140 -4.31 -24.50 15.29
C ILE A 140 -3.16 -25.47 14.99
N ARG A 141 -1.90 -25.03 15.12
CA ARG A 141 -0.74 -25.89 14.92
C ARG A 141 -0.71 -27.07 15.90
N HIS A 142 -0.99 -26.82 17.18
CA HIS A 142 -1.07 -27.89 18.18
C HIS A 142 -2.15 -28.93 17.82
N GLN A 143 -3.34 -28.46 17.40
CA GLN A 143 -4.43 -29.35 16.98
C GLN A 143 -4.10 -30.12 15.70
N LEU A 144 -3.40 -29.49 14.75
CA LEU A 144 -2.93 -30.17 13.55
C LEU A 144 -2.01 -31.34 13.92
N VAL A 145 -0.97 -31.09 14.72
CA VAL A 145 -0.04 -32.13 15.17
C VAL A 145 -0.78 -33.26 15.92
N ALA A 146 -1.73 -32.91 16.80
CA ALA A 146 -2.48 -33.89 17.57
C ALA A 146 -3.46 -34.75 16.74
N GLN A 147 -4.03 -34.21 15.65
CA GLN A 147 -5.07 -34.90 14.87
C GLN A 147 -4.54 -35.62 13.62
N THR A 148 -3.44 -35.13 13.05
CA THR A 148 -2.91 -35.63 11.77
C THR A 148 -1.74 -36.60 11.93
N GLY A 149 -1.16 -36.69 13.13
CA GLY A 149 -0.03 -37.58 13.42
C GLY A 149 1.31 -37.13 12.84
N TYR A 150 1.36 -36.00 12.13
CA TYR A 150 2.62 -35.41 11.64
C TYR A 150 3.48 -34.86 12.78
N LEU A 151 4.79 -34.88 12.58
CA LEU A 151 5.74 -34.31 13.53
C LEU A 151 5.72 -32.78 13.47
N ASP A 152 5.98 -32.12 14.60
CA ASP A 152 5.91 -30.65 14.68
C ASP A 152 6.82 -29.96 13.63
N HIS A 153 8.03 -30.48 13.41
CA HIS A 153 8.97 -29.91 12.45
C HIS A 153 8.54 -30.03 10.99
N GLU A 154 7.57 -30.88 10.68
CA GLU A 154 7.02 -31.01 9.32
C GLU A 154 6.08 -29.85 9.00
N TRP A 155 5.47 -29.22 10.00
CA TRP A 155 4.56 -28.10 9.78
C TRP A 155 5.30 -26.78 9.56
N PRO A 156 4.86 -25.94 8.60
CA PRO A 156 5.39 -24.59 8.42
C PRO A 156 5.25 -23.75 9.70
N SER A 157 6.13 -22.75 9.87
CA SER A 157 6.14 -21.89 11.05
C SER A 157 4.79 -21.20 11.28
N ASN A 158 4.54 -20.75 12.51
CA ASN A 158 3.31 -20.03 12.87
C ASN A 158 3.04 -18.82 11.96
N GLU A 159 4.07 -18.11 11.50
CA GLU A 159 3.87 -16.96 10.60
C GLU A 159 3.46 -17.43 9.19
N THR A 160 4.03 -18.53 8.68
CA THR A 160 3.59 -19.10 7.41
C THR A 160 2.14 -19.56 7.48
N LEU A 161 1.75 -20.25 8.56
CA LEU A 161 0.36 -20.66 8.77
C LEU A 161 -0.58 -19.44 8.85
N ARG A 162 -0.19 -18.39 9.57
CA ARG A 162 -0.96 -17.14 9.66
C ARG A 162 -1.19 -16.51 8.28
N GLN A 163 -0.14 -16.42 7.46
CA GLN A 163 -0.24 -15.87 6.11
C GLN A 163 -1.18 -16.71 5.24
N LYS A 164 -1.11 -18.04 5.33
CA LYS A 164 -2.00 -18.94 4.58
C LYS A 164 -3.46 -18.83 5.01
N LEU A 165 -3.71 -18.67 6.31
CA LEU A 165 -5.06 -18.43 6.82
C LEU A 165 -5.65 -17.13 6.27
N ASN A 166 -4.88 -16.05 6.31
CA ASN A 166 -5.31 -14.76 5.75
C ASN A 166 -5.58 -14.84 4.25
N GLN A 167 -4.71 -15.53 3.49
CA GLN A 167 -4.89 -15.76 2.04
C GLN A 167 -6.13 -16.59 1.73
N SER A 168 -6.49 -17.52 2.63
CA SER A 168 -7.68 -18.38 2.51
C SER A 168 -8.97 -17.70 2.98
N GLY A 169 -8.93 -16.40 3.34
CA GLY A 169 -10.10 -15.63 3.76
C GLY A 169 -10.47 -15.80 5.24
N TYR A 170 -9.61 -16.42 6.05
CA TYR A 170 -9.79 -16.52 7.49
C TYR A 170 -9.12 -15.35 8.19
N HIS A 171 -9.87 -14.70 9.08
CA HIS A 171 -9.44 -13.49 9.76
C HIS A 171 -9.46 -13.66 11.28
N GLN A 172 -8.60 -12.92 11.95
CA GLN A 172 -8.64 -12.81 13.40
C GLN A 172 -9.76 -11.86 13.83
N ARG A 173 -10.45 -12.20 14.91
CA ARG A 173 -11.44 -11.32 15.51
C ARG A 173 -10.74 -10.21 16.29
N ARG A 174 -11.23 -8.98 16.18
CA ARG A 174 -10.77 -7.87 17.03
C ARG A 174 -11.10 -8.18 18.49
N VAL A 175 -10.15 -7.90 19.38
CA VAL A 175 -10.36 -8.01 20.82
C VAL A 175 -11.53 -7.11 21.23
N LEU A 176 -12.54 -7.71 21.87
CA LEU A 176 -13.65 -6.95 22.43
C LEU A 176 -13.16 -6.23 23.69
N LYS A 177 -13.35 -4.90 23.75
CA LYS A 177 -13.11 -4.11 24.96
C LYS A 177 -14.28 -4.29 25.93
N THR A 178 -14.40 -5.49 26.53
CA THR A 178 -15.52 -5.85 27.44
C THR A 178 -15.28 -5.49 28.89
N LYS A 179 -14.05 -5.10 29.27
CA LYS A 179 -13.71 -4.64 30.62
C LYS A 179 -13.29 -3.16 30.60
N PRO A 180 -14.24 -2.21 30.50
CA PRO A 180 -13.91 -0.81 30.71
C PRO A 180 -13.56 -0.58 32.18
N GLN A 181 -12.46 0.11 32.47
CA GLN A 181 -12.20 0.65 33.81
C GLN A 181 -13.07 1.89 33.99
N THR A 182 -14.29 1.72 34.49
CA THR A 182 -15.29 2.80 34.53
C THR A 182 -15.17 3.72 35.75
N LYS A 183 -14.49 3.32 36.84
CA LYS A 183 -14.25 4.16 38.02
C LYS A 183 -13.06 3.62 38.83
N ILE A 184 -12.14 4.49 39.23
CA ILE A 184 -11.05 4.15 40.17
C ILE A 184 -11.55 4.35 41.62
N PRO A 185 -11.07 3.57 42.60
CA PRO A 185 -11.51 3.66 44.00
C PRO A 185 -11.47 5.08 44.59
N GLU A 186 -10.52 5.89 44.14
CA GLU A 186 -10.24 7.24 44.66
C GLU A 186 -11.19 8.32 44.10
N THR A 187 -12.04 7.99 43.13
CA THR A 187 -12.87 8.96 42.41
C THR A 187 -13.79 9.75 43.35
N ASP A 188 -14.42 9.06 44.31
CA ASP A 188 -15.36 9.70 45.24
C ASP A 188 -14.64 10.65 46.20
N ALA A 189 -13.46 10.27 46.69
CA ALA A 189 -12.63 11.12 47.54
C ALA A 189 -12.18 12.41 46.82
N ILE A 190 -11.84 12.31 45.53
CA ILE A 190 -11.48 13.48 44.71
C ILE A 190 -12.68 14.43 44.54
N VAL A 191 -13.87 13.90 44.28
CA VAL A 191 -15.09 14.70 44.13
C VAL A 191 -15.45 15.41 45.45
N ASP A 192 -15.38 14.70 46.57
CA ASP A 192 -15.66 15.26 47.89
C ASP A 192 -14.68 16.39 48.26
N GLN A 193 -13.39 16.21 47.96
CA GLN A 193 -12.38 17.24 48.18
C GLN A 193 -12.59 18.45 47.27
N LEU A 194 -12.93 18.24 45.99
CA LEU A 194 -13.25 19.31 45.06
C LEU A 194 -14.48 20.12 45.52
N LEU A 195 -15.51 19.47 46.06
CA LEU A 195 -16.70 20.16 46.59
C LEU A 195 -16.35 21.07 47.77
N LYS A 196 -15.50 20.60 48.70
CA LYS A 196 -15.00 21.41 49.83
C LYS A 196 -14.25 22.66 49.35
N ILE A 197 -13.27 22.48 48.47
CA ILE A 197 -12.47 23.59 47.91
C ILE A 197 -13.37 24.58 47.15
N ASN A 198 -14.34 24.09 46.38
CA ASN A 198 -15.28 24.93 45.66
C ASN A 198 -16.17 25.78 46.59
N GLN A 199 -16.56 25.23 47.74
CA GLN A 199 -17.35 25.96 48.73
C GLN A 199 -16.51 27.04 49.42
N GLU A 200 -15.30 26.70 49.88
CA GLU A 200 -14.35 27.67 50.46
C GLU A 200 -14.04 28.83 49.50
N ALA A 201 -13.82 28.52 48.22
CA ALA A 201 -13.57 29.53 47.19
C ALA A 201 -14.81 30.38 46.85
N LYS A 202 -16.02 29.88 47.11
CA LYS A 202 -17.26 30.65 46.91
C LYS A 202 -17.43 31.72 48.00
N ASP A 203 -17.04 31.38 49.22
CA ASP A 203 -17.26 32.22 50.40
C ASP A 203 -16.13 33.26 50.60
N ASN A 204 -15.02 33.15 49.85
CA ASN A 204 -13.89 34.07 49.92
C ASN A 204 -13.95 35.18 48.83
N PRO A 205 -14.15 36.46 49.19
CA PRO A 205 -14.26 37.57 48.23
C PRO A 205 -12.94 37.90 47.51
N THR A 206 -11.81 37.40 47.98
CA THR A 206 -10.49 37.60 47.34
C THR A 206 -10.16 36.54 46.28
N THR A 207 -11.00 35.50 46.15
CA THR A 207 -10.77 34.38 45.25
C THR A 207 -11.71 34.44 44.05
N LEU A 208 -11.16 34.56 42.84
CA LEU A 208 -11.93 34.45 41.60
C LEU A 208 -12.06 32.98 41.18
N ARG A 209 -13.30 32.51 40.99
CA ARG A 209 -13.58 31.18 40.43
C ARG A 209 -13.76 31.28 38.92
N ILE A 210 -13.04 30.44 38.19
CA ILE A 210 -13.18 30.29 36.75
C ILE A 210 -13.44 28.82 36.42
N SER A 211 -14.37 28.55 35.52
CA SER A 211 -14.57 27.23 34.92
C SER A 211 -14.14 27.30 33.47
N VAL A 212 -13.23 26.40 33.08
CA VAL A 212 -12.72 26.34 31.70
C VAL A 212 -13.13 25.00 31.11
N GLU A 213 -13.89 25.03 30.03
CA GLU A 213 -14.29 23.83 29.30
C GLU A 213 -13.71 23.88 27.87
N ALA A 214 -12.88 22.90 27.54
CA ALA A 214 -12.41 22.69 26.17
C ALA A 214 -13.25 21.60 25.49
N LYS A 215 -13.69 21.84 24.25
CA LYS A 215 -14.39 20.84 23.43
C LYS A 215 -13.40 20.01 22.61
N ALA A 216 -13.92 19.03 21.88
CA ALA A 216 -13.12 18.19 20.99
C ALA A 216 -12.36 19.04 19.96
N THR A 217 -11.08 18.73 19.76
CA THR A 217 -10.23 19.38 18.76
C THR A 217 -10.80 19.19 17.36
N VAL A 218 -10.88 20.29 16.62
CA VAL A 218 -11.46 20.38 15.29
C VAL A 218 -10.36 20.64 14.27
N LYS A 219 -10.26 19.79 13.25
CA LYS A 219 -9.39 20.02 12.09
C LYS A 219 -9.91 21.21 11.27
N LEU A 220 -9.02 22.12 10.87
CA LEU A 220 -9.35 23.25 10.00
C LEU A 220 -8.98 22.92 8.56
N GLY A 221 -9.92 23.09 7.63
CA GLY A 221 -9.72 22.81 6.21
C GLY A 221 -10.98 22.27 5.53
N ALA A 222 -10.86 21.96 4.23
CA ALA A 222 -11.93 21.38 3.41
C ALA A 222 -12.11 19.87 3.68
N PHE A 223 -12.42 19.50 4.93
CA PHE A 223 -12.63 18.12 5.36
C PHE A 223 -14.11 17.77 5.41
N ASP A 224 -14.46 16.55 4.98
CA ASP A 224 -15.82 16.04 5.08
C ASP A 224 -16.08 15.46 6.48
N ARG A 225 -17.21 15.85 7.10
CA ARG A 225 -17.68 15.32 8.38
C ARG A 225 -19.07 14.67 8.29
N GLY A 226 -19.46 14.25 7.09
CA GLY A 226 -20.76 13.65 6.82
C GLY A 226 -21.90 14.67 6.79
N GLY A 227 -21.58 15.93 6.48
CA GLY A 227 -22.58 16.97 6.24
C GLY A 227 -23.28 16.77 4.90
N GLN A 228 -24.50 17.31 4.76
CA GLN A 228 -25.24 17.30 3.50
C GLN A 228 -25.44 18.74 3.02
N THR A 229 -25.18 19.01 1.75
CA THR A 229 -25.39 20.32 1.13
C THR A 229 -26.06 20.16 -0.23
N ARG A 230 -26.83 21.18 -0.64
CA ARG A 230 -27.47 21.25 -1.96
C ARG A 230 -26.59 21.90 -3.02
N VAL A 231 -25.44 22.43 -2.62
CA VAL A 231 -24.45 23.07 -3.49
C VAL A 231 -23.32 22.08 -3.75
N CYS A 232 -22.82 22.01 -4.98
CA CYS A 232 -21.68 21.16 -5.28
C CYS A 232 -20.43 21.70 -4.56
N THR A 233 -20.01 21.01 -3.50
CA THR A 233 -18.80 21.34 -2.73
C THR A 233 -17.84 20.17 -2.75
N THR A 234 -16.55 20.47 -2.93
CA THR A 234 -15.47 19.47 -2.92
C THR A 234 -14.76 19.44 -1.58
N ALA A 235 -14.45 18.24 -1.08
CA ALA A 235 -13.65 18.02 0.12
C ALA A 235 -12.40 17.20 -0.22
N CYS A 236 -11.42 17.21 0.69
CA CYS A 236 -10.22 16.38 0.59
C CYS A 236 -10.58 14.89 0.74
N ASP A 237 -9.93 14.02 -0.04
CA ASP A 237 -10.11 12.54 0.03
C ASP A 237 -9.55 11.95 1.34
N HIS A 238 -8.61 12.65 1.97
CA HIS A 238 -8.00 12.24 3.23
C HIS A 238 -7.89 13.41 4.22
N ASP A 239 -8.14 13.15 5.50
CA ASP A 239 -8.13 14.14 6.58
C ASP A 239 -6.75 14.35 7.22
N PHE A 240 -5.73 14.66 6.42
CA PHE A 240 -4.41 15.03 6.94
C PHE A 240 -4.37 16.53 7.24
N ALA A 241 -4.74 16.91 8.46
CA ALA A 241 -4.72 18.32 8.88
C ALA A 241 -3.35 18.73 9.39
N THR A 242 -2.84 19.86 8.87
CA THR A 242 -1.71 20.61 9.41
C THR A 242 -2.13 21.57 10.53
N GLU A 243 -3.39 22.03 10.51
CA GLU A 243 -3.93 23.01 11.45
C GLU A 243 -5.18 22.47 12.17
N THR A 244 -5.23 22.67 13.48
CA THR A 244 -6.35 22.25 14.33
C THR A 244 -6.64 23.32 15.39
N VAL A 245 -7.92 23.49 15.72
CA VAL A 245 -8.36 24.37 16.81
C VAL A 245 -9.13 23.57 17.85
N THR A 246 -8.80 23.82 19.12
CA THR A 246 -9.56 23.32 20.26
C THR A 246 -10.34 24.49 20.84
N PRO A 247 -11.63 24.64 20.52
CA PRO A 247 -12.42 25.71 21.08
C PRO A 247 -12.60 25.49 22.58
N TYR A 248 -12.56 26.59 23.35
CA TYR A 248 -12.77 26.55 24.79
C TYR A 248 -13.64 27.72 25.23
N GLY A 249 -14.43 27.48 26.28
CA GLY A 249 -15.24 28.47 26.97
C GLY A 249 -14.70 28.72 28.37
N ILE A 250 -14.73 29.98 28.81
CA ILE A 250 -14.47 30.39 30.19
C ILE A 250 -15.79 30.88 30.78
N LEU A 251 -16.25 30.22 31.83
CA LEU A 251 -17.43 30.61 32.61
C LEU A 251 -16.98 31.21 33.94
N LEU A 252 -17.53 32.36 34.31
CA LEU A 252 -17.42 32.96 35.63
C LEU A 252 -18.64 32.56 36.47
N PRO A 253 -18.54 31.58 37.40
CA PRO A 253 -19.70 31.03 38.09
C PRO A 253 -20.38 32.03 39.04
N HIS A 254 -19.71 33.12 39.40
CA HIS A 254 -20.26 34.15 40.28
C HIS A 254 -21.22 35.10 39.54
N SER A 255 -20.88 35.47 38.31
CA SER A 255 -21.68 36.39 37.47
C SER A 255 -22.52 35.67 36.40
N ASP A 256 -22.32 34.37 36.22
CA ASP A 256 -22.90 33.55 35.14
C ASP A 256 -22.53 34.07 33.73
N GLU A 257 -21.35 34.69 33.62
CA GLU A 257 -20.84 35.22 32.36
C GLU A 257 -20.00 34.17 31.61
N LEU A 258 -20.33 33.94 30.34
CA LEU A 258 -19.63 33.00 29.46
C LEU A 258 -18.83 33.73 28.38
N PHE A 259 -17.54 33.42 28.30
CA PHE A 259 -16.63 33.91 27.28
C PHE A 259 -16.19 32.75 26.39
N THR A 260 -16.43 32.84 25.08
CA THR A 260 -16.05 31.79 24.10
C THR A 260 -15.03 32.35 23.10
N ARG A 261 -14.03 31.56 22.72
CA ARG A 261 -13.06 31.90 21.66
C ARG A 261 -12.76 30.73 20.74
#